data_AF-A0A7J3EGV7-F1
#
_entry.id   AF-A0A7J3EGV7-F1
#
_cell.length_a   1.000
_cell.length_b   1.000
_cell.length_c   1.000
_cell.angle_alpha   90.00
_cell.angle_beta   90.00
_cell.angle_gamma   90.00
#
_symmetry.space_group_name_H-M   'P 1'
#
loop_
_entity.id
_entity.type
_entity.pdbx_description
1 polymer ?
#
loop_
_entity_poly.entity_id
_entity_poly.type
_entity_poly.pdbx_seq_one_letter_code
_entity_poly.pdbx_strand_id
1 'polypeptide(L)' 'MNRKAHLPWNMIVKFLIIGLDVVVFAVIGYLIGRHYGMEVYGTIFGAVLGIVCMHIHLFLALKRVEKRKSRPG' A
#
# COMPACT_ATOMS: atom_id res chain seq x y z
N MET A 1 -9.54 34.59 4.28
CA MET A 1 -10.34 33.36 4.05
C MET A 1 -9.39 32.16 4.01
N ASN A 2 -9.14 31.51 5.14
CA ASN A 2 -8.10 30.47 5.27
C ASN A 2 -8.79 29.09 5.35
N ARG A 3 -9.04 28.47 4.19
CA ARG A 3 -9.56 27.09 4.14
C ARG A 3 -8.43 26.15 4.53
N LYS A 4 -8.30 25.87 5.83
CA LYS A 4 -7.54 24.70 6.31
C LYS A 4 -8.24 23.48 5.72
N ALA A 5 -7.72 22.99 4.60
CA ALA A 5 -8.09 21.71 4.05
C ALA A 5 -7.63 20.65 5.08
N HIS A 6 -8.47 20.39 6.08
CA HIS A 6 -8.34 19.20 6.89
C HIS A 6 -8.54 18.04 5.94
N LEU A 7 -7.43 17.48 5.44
CA LEU A 7 -7.43 16.17 4.81
C LEU A 7 -8.19 15.27 5.77
N PRO A 8 -9.31 14.67 5.34
CA PRO A 8 -10.13 13.88 6.25
C PRO A 8 -9.22 12.81 6.84
N TRP A 9 -9.18 12.68 8.17
CA TRP A 9 -8.32 11.73 8.89
C TRP A 9 -8.37 10.33 8.26
N ASN A 10 -9.54 9.96 7.72
CA ASN A 10 -9.80 8.76 6.94
C ASN A 10 -8.92 8.56 5.68
N MET A 11 -8.49 9.62 4.99
CA MET A 11 -7.56 9.52 3.86
C MET A 11 -6.13 9.26 4.33
N ILE A 12 -5.71 9.91 5.42
CA ILE A 12 -4.36 9.73 5.98
C ILE A 12 -4.18 8.29 6.48
N VAL A 13 -5.17 7.78 7.22
CA VAL A 13 -5.16 6.39 7.71
C VAL A 13 -5.16 5.38 6.55
N LYS A 14 -5.91 5.66 5.48
CA LYS A 14 -5.90 4.81 4.28
C LYS A 14 -4.53 4.75 3.60
N PHE A 15 -3.87 5.89 3.44
CA PHE A 15 -2.51 5.91 2.88
C PHE A 15 -1.49 5.23 3.80
N LEU A 16 -1.65 5.38 5.12
CA LEU A 16 -0.79 4.72 6.10
C LEU A 16 -0.93 3.19 6.02
N ILE A 17 -2.14 2.67 5.91
CA ILE A 17 -2.42 1.24 5.75
C ILE A 17 -1.82 0.70 4.46
N ILE A 18 -1.93 1.44 3.36
CA ILE A 18 -1.33 1.07 2.06
C ILE A 18 0.21 0.98 2.15
N GLY A 19 0.85 1.91 2.89
CA GLY A 19 2.29 1.85 3.13
C GLY A 19 2.71 0.73 4.09
N LEU A 20 1.85 0.40 5.06
CA LEU A 20 2.09 -0.66 6.03
C LEU A 20 2.10 -2.05 5.38
N ASP A 21 1.31 -2.27 4.31
CA ASP A 21 1.29 -3.51 3.54
C ASP A 21 2.70 -3.94 3.07
N VAL A 22 3.51 -3.00 2.56
CA VAL A 22 4.90 -3.27 2.15
C VAL A 22 5.75 -3.78 3.31
N VAL A 23 5.59 -3.21 4.50
CA VAL A 23 6.34 -3.61 5.69
C VAL A 23 5.93 -5.01 6.13
N VAL A 24 4.63 -5.32 6.10
CA VAL A 24 4.10 -6.65 6.42
C VAL A 24 4.64 -7.70 5.44
N PHE A 25 4.59 -7.43 4.15
CA PHE A 25 5.13 -8.33 3.12
C PHE A 25 6.66 -8.50 3.22
N ALA A 26 7.41 -7.45 3.59
CA ALA A 26 8.84 -7.56 3.83
C ALA A 26 9.16 -8.43 5.06
N VAL A 27 8.39 -8.31 6.15
CA VAL A 27 8.55 -9.15 7.35
C VAL A 27 8.21 -10.61 7.07
N ILE A 28 7.13 -10.87 6.31
CA ILE A 28 6.77 -12.23 5.86
C ILE A 28 7.88 -12.81 4.99
N GLY A 29 8.40 -12.02 4.04
CA GLY A 29 9.52 -12.41 3.19
C GLY A 29 10.79 -12.73 3.97
N TYR A 30 11.10 -11.95 5.01
CA TYR A 30 12.20 -12.23 5.93
C TYR A 30 11.99 -13.57 6.67
N LEU A 31 10.79 -13.80 7.23
CA LEU A 31 10.47 -15.07 7.92
C LEU A 31 10.64 -16.28 7.00
N ILE A 32 10.14 -16.19 5.76
CA ILE A 32 10.26 -17.25 4.77
C ILE A 32 11.74 -17.43 4.38
N GLY A 33 12.47 -16.35 4.09
CA GLY A 33 13.89 -16.40 3.75
C GLY A 33 14.75 -17.02 4.85
N ARG A 34 14.39 -16.78 6.12
CA ARG A 34 15.05 -17.38 7.29
C ARG A 34 14.94 -18.90 7.32
N HIS A 35 13.83 -19.48 6.84
CA HIS A 35 13.69 -20.94 6.74
C HIS A 35 14.64 -21.58 5.71
N TYR A 36 15.08 -20.83 4.70
CA TYR A 36 15.96 -21.32 3.63
C TYR A 36 17.42 -20.85 3.79
N GLY A 37 17.76 -20.17 4.88
CA GLY A 37 19.09 -19.55 5.06
C GLY A 37 19.37 -18.38 4.10
N MET A 38 18.33 -17.86 3.44
CA MET A 38 18.39 -16.78 2.45
C MET A 38 17.57 -15.58 2.90
N GLU A 39 17.85 -15.09 4.11
CA GLU A 39 17.09 -14.01 4.77
C GLU A 39 17.02 -12.73 3.92
N VAL A 40 18.16 -12.34 3.33
CA VAL A 40 18.26 -11.13 2.51
C VAL A 40 17.41 -11.26 1.24
N TYR A 41 17.54 -12.40 0.53
CA TYR A 41 16.75 -12.65 -0.68
C TYR A 41 15.27 -12.78 -0.39
N GLY A 42 14.88 -13.44 0.71
CA GLY A 42 13.49 -13.53 1.14
C GLY A 42 12.88 -12.16 1.46
N THR A 43 13.64 -11.30 2.14
CA THR A 43 13.20 -9.93 2.45
C THR A 43 13.03 -9.10 1.18
N ILE A 44 13.99 -9.18 0.24
CA ILE A 44 13.91 -8.48 -1.05
C ILE A 44 12.70 -8.98 -1.84
N PHE A 45 12.48 -10.30 -1.90
CA PHE A 45 11.34 -10.88 -2.60
C PHE A 45 10.01 -10.46 -1.98
N GLY A 46 9.92 -10.47 -0.64
CA GLY A 46 8.77 -9.98 0.10
C GLY A 46 8.50 -8.49 -0.15
N ALA A 47 9.53 -7.65 -0.12
CA ALA A 47 9.40 -6.22 -0.40
C ALA A 47 8.93 -5.95 -1.84
N VAL A 48 9.46 -6.68 -2.84
CA VAL A 48 9.02 -6.57 -4.24
C VAL A 48 7.54 -6.95 -4.38
N LEU A 49 7.13 -8.06 -3.78
CA LEU A 49 5.71 -8.48 -3.78
C LEU A 49 4.81 -7.44 -3.08
N GLY A 50 5.26 -6.89 -1.96
CA GLY A 50 4.56 -5.83 -1.23
C GLY A 50 4.36 -4.58 -2.09
N ILE A 51 5.39 -4.15 -2.83
CA ILE A 51 5.31 -2.99 -3.72
C ILE A 51 4.33 -3.26 -4.87
N VAL A 52 4.35 -4.45 -5.46
CA VAL A 52 3.41 -4.84 -6.52
C VAL A 52 1.97 -4.82 -6.00
N CYS A 53 1.71 -5.41 -4.82
CA CYS A 53 0.40 -5.36 -4.18
C CYS A 53 -0.05 -3.91 -3.90
N MET A 54 0.85 -3.08 -3.37
CA MET A 54 0.59 -1.67 -3.12
C MET A 54 0.19 -0.94 -4.40
N HIS A 55 0.89 -1.20 -5.50
CA HIS A 55 0.62 -0.59 -6.81
C HIS A 55 -0.76 -0.98 -7.36
N ILE A 56 -1.12 -2.27 -7.25
CA ILE A 56 -2.45 -2.77 -7.65
C ILE A 56 -3.55 -2.10 -6.81
N HIS A 57 -3.35 -2.00 -5.48
CA HIS A 57 -4.32 -1.39 -4.58
C HIS A 57 -4.51 0.09 -4.90
N LEU A 58 -3.41 0.82 -5.16
CA LEU A 58 -3.44 2.22 -5.57
C LEU A 58 -4.14 2.40 -6.91
N PHE A 59 -3.85 1.55 -7.90
CA PHE A 59 -4.49 1.59 -9.22
C PHE A 59 -6.01 1.36 -9.13
N LEU A 60 -6.44 0.38 -8.33
CA LEU A 60 -7.86 0.13 -8.07
C LEU A 60 -8.53 1.29 -7.33
N ALA A 61 -7.84 1.89 -6.36
CA ALA A 61 -8.33 3.06 -5.63
C ALA A 61 -8.53 4.25 -6.56
N LEU A 62 -7.56 4.56 -7.43
CA LEU A 62 -7.64 5.61 -8.44
C LEU A 62 -8.79 5.37 -9.42
N LYS A 63 -8.90 4.14 -9.96
CA LYS A 63 -10.00 3.77 -10.87
C LYS A 63 -11.37 3.90 -10.22
N ARG A 64 -11.47 3.59 -8.92
CA ARG A 64 -12.71 3.77 -8.14
C ARG A 64 -13.05 5.24 -7.92
N VAL A 65 -12.06 6.12 -7.76
CA VAL A 65 -12.25 7.57 -7.67
C VAL A 65 -12.72 8.14 -9.02
N GLU A 66 -12.09 7.75 -10.13
CA GLU A 66 -12.49 8.17 -11.48
C GLU A 66 -13.93 7.77 -11.80
N LYS A 67 -14.32 6.53 -11.47
CA LYS A 67 -15.69 6.05 -11.67
C LYS A 67 -16.74 6.81 -10.85
N ARG A 68 -16.37 7.37 -9.69
CA ARG A 68 -17.26 8.25 -8.91
C ARG A 68 -17.34 9.66 -9.50
N LYS A 69 -16.26 10.16 -10.11
CA LYS A 69 -16.23 11.48 -10.75
C LYS A 69 -17.11 11.53 -12.02
N SER A 70 -17.23 10.42 -12.74
CA SER A 70 -18.04 10.33 -13.98
C SER A 70 -19.54 10.07 -13.77
N ARG A 71 -20.03 10.05 -12.53
CA ARG A 71 -21.47 10.12 -12.24
C ARG A 71 -21.79 11.53 -11.74
N PRO A 72 -22.12 12.48 -12.63
CA PRO A 72 -22.76 13.71 -12.19
C PRO A 72 -24.14 13.31 -11.65
N GLY A 73 -24.27 13.31 -10.33
CA GLY A 73 -25.56 13.45 -9.67
C GLY A 73 -25.97 14.91 -9.72
#